data_AF-A0A1A3SLV9-F1
#
_entry.id   AF-A0A1A3SLV9-F1
#
_cell.length_a   1.000
_cell.length_b   1.000
_cell.length_c   1.000
_cell.angle_alpha   90.00
_cell.angle_beta   90.00
_cell.angle_gamma   90.00
#
_symmetry.space_group_name_H-M   'P 1'
#
loop_
_entity.id
_entity.type
_entity.pdbx_description
1 polymer ?
#
loop_
_entity_poly.entity_id
_entity_poly.type
_entity_poly.pdbx_seq_one_letter_code
_entity_poly.pdbx_strand_id
1 'polypeptide(L)'
;MSHFSDWFNYQASLKILLFSMLAGAALPGLFALGLRFHAVGTGQAGTDGSSPQRNPALLAVAYLIYAVVLLVIAFALAYISRDFVAHHTGYPFLGAKAK
;
A
#
# COMPACT_ATOMS: atom_id res chain seq x y z
N MET A 1 -15.03 -38.14 14.46
CA MET A 1 -15.48 -37.10 13.50
C MET A 1 -14.34 -36.12 13.22
N SER A 2 -13.21 -36.57 12.66
CA SER A 2 -11.99 -35.75 12.46
C SER A 2 -11.34 -35.89 11.07
N HIS A 3 -11.88 -36.74 10.19
CA HIS A 3 -11.27 -37.09 8.90
C HIS A 3 -11.07 -35.90 7.94
N PHE A 4 -11.77 -34.77 8.16
CA PHE A 4 -11.61 -33.54 7.38
C PHE A 4 -10.42 -32.69 7.82
N SER A 5 -10.04 -32.70 9.11
CA SER A 5 -8.92 -31.90 9.62
C SER A 5 -7.56 -32.49 9.23
N ASP A 6 -7.49 -33.81 9.02
CA ASP A 6 -6.29 -34.48 8.50
C ASP A 6 -6.04 -34.15 7.03
N TRP A 7 -7.12 -33.96 6.26
CA TRP A 7 -7.05 -33.55 4.85
C TRP A 7 -6.85 -32.04 4.67
N PHE A 8 -7.43 -31.22 5.54
CA PHE A 8 -7.30 -29.76 5.49
C PHE A 8 -6.74 -29.21 6.80
N ASN A 9 -5.49 -28.76 6.74
CA ASN A 9 -4.82 -28.15 7.88
C ASN A 9 -5.31 -26.71 8.10
N TYR A 10 -6.35 -26.56 8.92
CA TYR A 10 -6.93 -25.25 9.26
C TYR A 10 -5.91 -24.27 9.84
N GLN A 11 -4.94 -24.75 10.63
CA GLN A 11 -3.91 -23.90 11.21
C GLN A 11 -2.98 -23.32 10.13
N ALA A 12 -2.56 -24.14 9.16
CA ALA A 12 -1.76 -23.67 8.03
C ALA A 12 -2.56 -22.71 7.15
N SER A 13 -3.81 -23.06 6.82
CA SER A 13 -4.69 -22.23 5.99
C SER A 13 -4.97 -20.86 6.61
N LEU A 14 -5.22 -20.80 7.93
CA LEU A 14 -5.38 -19.52 8.64
C LEU A 14 -4.12 -18.67 8.59
N LYS A 15 -2.93 -19.27 8.76
CA LYS A 15 -1.66 -18.53 8.64
C LYS A 15 -1.46 -17.96 7.24
N ILE A 16 -1.75 -18.74 6.21
CA ILE A 16 -1.65 -18.29 4.81
C ILE A 16 -2.64 -17.17 4.55
N LEU A 17 -3.89 -17.30 5.00
CA LEU A 17 -4.92 -16.28 4.86
C LEU A 17 -4.49 -14.97 5.52
N LEU A 18 -4.01 -15.01 6.77
CA LEU A 18 -3.55 -13.82 7.47
C LEU A 18 -2.34 -13.20 6.77
N PHE A 19 -1.39 -14.03 6.33
CA PHE A 19 -0.20 -13.53 5.65
C PHE A 19 -0.55 -12.91 4.28
N SER A 20 -1.41 -13.54 3.49
CA SER A 20 -1.83 -13.01 2.18
C SER A 20 -2.71 -11.78 2.33
N MET A 21 -3.58 -11.74 3.34
CA MET A 21 -4.37 -10.56 3.66
C MET A 21 -3.47 -9.40 4.08
N LEU A 22 -2.51 -9.63 4.99
CA LEU A 22 -1.60 -8.57 5.42
C LEU A 22 -0.67 -8.15 4.29
N ALA A 23 0.00 -9.08 3.61
CA ALA A 23 0.94 -8.76 2.54
C ALA A 23 0.25 -8.11 1.33
N GLY A 24 -0.94 -8.59 0.95
CA GLY A 24 -1.69 -8.08 -0.19
C GLY A 24 -2.50 -6.82 0.10
N ALA A 25 -3.18 -6.76 1.25
CA ALA A 25 -4.08 -5.66 1.59
C ALA A 25 -3.44 -4.54 2.41
N ALA A 26 -2.20 -4.70 2.92
CA ALA A 26 -1.53 -3.63 3.66
C ALA A 26 -1.40 -2.36 2.83
N LEU A 27 -0.94 -2.47 1.57
CA LEU A 27 -0.72 -1.29 0.73
C LEU A 27 -2.05 -0.59 0.32
N PRO A 28 -3.08 -1.32 -0.19
CA PRO A 28 -4.40 -0.73 -0.40
C PRO A 28 -5.03 -0.17 0.89
N GLY A 29 -4.86 -0.85 2.02
CA GLY A 29 -5.36 -0.42 3.32
C GLY A 29 -4.71 0.87 3.80
N LEU A 30 -3.40 1.01 3.63
CA LEU A 30 -2.66 2.23 3.94
C LEU A 30 -3.14 3.39 3.06
N PHE A 31 -3.36 3.16 1.76
CA PHE A 31 -3.91 4.16 0.86
C PHE A 31 -5.34 4.59 1.26
N ALA A 32 -6.20 3.63 1.61
CA ALA A 32 -7.56 3.90 2.08
C ALA A 32 -7.57 4.72 3.38
N LEU A 33 -6.62 4.45 4.29
CA LEU A 33 -6.42 5.25 5.49
C LEU A 33 -6.01 6.69 5.16
N GLY A 34 -5.11 6.88 4.19
CA GLY A 34 -4.77 8.20 3.66
C GLY A 34 -5.99 8.94 3.12
N LEU A 35 -6.85 8.25 2.35
CA LEU A 35 -8.11 8.82 1.85
C LEU A 35 -9.07 9.22 2.97
N ARG A 36 -9.15 8.41 4.03
CA ARG A 36 -9.95 8.74 5.20
C ARG A 36 -9.46 10.01 5.88
N PHE A 37 -8.15 10.14 6.11
CA PHE A 37 -7.58 11.37 6.69
C PHE A 37 -7.75 12.57 5.77
N HIS A 38 -7.62 12.37 4.45
CA HIS A 38 -7.85 13.42 3.48
C HIS A 38 -9.30 13.94 3.55
N ALA A 39 -10.27 13.03 3.54
CA ALA A 39 -11.70 13.36 3.58
C ALA A 39 -12.10 14.09 4.88
N VAL A 40 -11.56 13.68 6.02
CA VAL A 40 -11.79 14.39 7.30
C VAL A 40 -11.06 15.74 7.30
N GLY A 41 -9.86 15.81 6.73
CA GLY A 41 -9.04 17.01 6.68
C GLY A 41 -9.56 18.10 5.73
N THR A 42 -10.25 17.75 4.65
CA THR A 42 -10.88 18.73 3.74
C THR A 42 -12.11 19.40 4.35
N GLY A 43 -12.68 18.81 5.42
CA GLY A 43 -13.96 19.24 5.98
C GLY A 43 -15.13 18.88 5.07
N GLN A 44 -16.33 18.82 5.65
CA GLN A 44 -17.58 18.72 4.91
C GLN A 44 -18.20 20.12 4.83
N ALA A 45 -18.68 20.51 3.66
CA ALA A 45 -19.52 21.70 3.54
C ALA A 45 -20.81 21.45 4.34
N GLY A 46 -21.06 22.26 5.36
CA GLY A 46 -22.31 22.20 6.09
C GLY A 46 -23.46 22.55 5.16
N THR A 47 -24.63 21.95 5.37
CA THR A 47 -25.88 22.28 4.65
C THR A 47 -26.29 23.75 4.80
N ASP A 48 -25.68 24.44 5.77
CA ASP A 48 -26.04 25.78 6.21
C ASP A 48 -25.15 26.86 5.55
N GLY A 49 -24.40 26.50 4.50
CA GLY A 49 -23.51 27.42 3.78
C GLY A 49 -22.23 27.81 4.54
N SER A 50 -21.96 27.16 5.68
CA SER A 50 -20.72 27.36 6.43
C SER A 50 -19.51 26.84 5.66
N SER A 51 -18.46 27.66 5.59
CA SER A 51 -17.21 27.28 4.91
C SER A 51 -16.62 26.03 5.57
N PRO A 52 -16.18 25.02 4.78
CA PRO A 52 -15.59 23.80 5.34
C PRO A 52 -14.42 24.15 6.27
N GLN A 53 -14.48 23.70 7.52
CA GLN A 53 -13.39 23.83 8.48
C GLN A 53 -12.26 22.87 8.07
N ARG A 54 -11.38 23.33 7.18
CA ARG A 54 -10.25 22.57 6.67
C ARG A 54 -9.20 22.41 7.77
N ASN A 55 -8.82 21.17 8.06
CA ASN A 55 -7.74 20.87 9.01
C ASN A 55 -6.44 20.56 8.24
N PRO A 56 -5.51 21.53 8.14
CA PRO A 56 -4.29 21.37 7.37
C PRO A 56 -3.37 20.27 7.93
N ALA A 57 -3.42 19.99 9.24
CA ALA A 57 -2.61 18.93 9.85
C ALA A 57 -3.05 17.54 9.38
N LEU A 58 -4.36 17.28 9.31
CA LEU A 58 -4.89 16.00 8.82
C LEU A 58 -4.58 15.79 7.34
N LEU A 59 -4.60 16.86 6.55
CA LEU A 59 -4.21 16.81 5.14
C LEU A 59 -2.72 16.52 4.97
N ALA A 60 -1.85 17.13 5.79
CA ALA A 60 -0.43 16.84 5.77
C ALA A 60 -0.15 15.36 6.08
N VAL A 61 -0.86 14.78 7.06
CA VAL A 61 -0.78 13.34 7.37
C VAL A 61 -1.25 12.49 6.18
N ALA A 62 -2.35 12.85 5.52
CA ALA A 62 -2.83 12.14 4.35
C ALA A 62 -1.81 12.14 3.20
N TYR A 63 -1.20 13.29 2.91
CA TYR A 63 -0.15 13.40 1.88
C TYR A 63 1.11 12.62 2.26
N LEU A 64 1.49 12.60 3.53
CA LEU A 64 2.60 11.78 4.00
C LEU A 64 2.33 10.29 3.74
N ILE A 65 1.12 9.82 4.04
CA ILE A 65 0.71 8.45 3.75
C ILE A 65 0.80 8.15 2.24
N TYR A 66 0.32 9.04 1.39
CA TYR A 66 0.42 8.87 -0.06
C TYR A 66 1.87 8.84 -0.55
N ALA A 67 2.74 9.70 -0.02
CA ALA A 67 4.15 9.70 -0.35
C ALA A 67 4.81 8.36 0.00
N VAL A 68 4.51 7.80 1.19
CA VAL A 68 5.00 6.48 1.60
C VAL A 68 4.51 5.39 0.64
N VAL A 69 3.22 5.37 0.30
CA VAL A 69 2.65 4.40 -0.66
C VAL A 69 3.35 4.48 -2.01
N LEU A 70 3.52 5.69 -2.56
CA LEU A 70 4.22 5.89 -3.83
C LEU A 70 5.67 5.45 -3.79
N LEU A 71 6.40 5.73 -2.70
CA LEU A 71 7.77 5.27 -2.51
C LEU A 71 7.84 3.74 -2.52
N VAL A 72 6.97 3.06 -1.78
CA VAL A 72 6.93 1.59 -1.74
C VAL A 72 6.67 1.00 -3.13
N ILE A 73 5.70 1.56 -3.88
CA ILE A 73 5.41 1.13 -5.26
C ILE A 73 6.63 1.36 -6.16
N ALA A 74 7.25 2.54 -6.09
CA ALA A 74 8.43 2.85 -6.90
C ALA A 74 9.59 1.90 -6.60
N PHE A 75 9.86 1.59 -5.33
CA PHE A 75 10.88 0.61 -4.95
C PHE A 75 10.55 -0.80 -5.44
N ALA A 76 9.29 -1.24 -5.31
CA ALA A 76 8.86 -2.54 -5.80
C ALA A 76 9.04 -2.65 -7.32
N LEU A 77 8.61 -1.63 -8.07
CA LEU A 77 8.78 -1.58 -9.52
C LEU A 77 10.26 -1.52 -9.92
N ALA A 78 11.06 -0.68 -9.25
CA ALA A 78 12.50 -0.59 -9.51
C ALA A 78 13.22 -1.92 -9.22
N TYR A 79 12.78 -2.66 -8.21
CA TYR A 79 13.32 -3.98 -7.89
C TYR A 79 12.93 -5.03 -8.93
N ILE A 80 11.64 -5.09 -9.31
CA ILE A 80 11.13 -6.06 -10.29
C ILE A 80 11.72 -5.79 -11.68
N SER A 81 11.83 -4.53 -12.07
CA SER A 81 12.32 -4.11 -13.39
C SER A 81 13.84 -3.95 -13.45
N ARG A 82 14.58 -4.28 -12.38
CA ARG A 82 16.02 -3.99 -12.25
C ARG A 82 16.85 -4.46 -13.44
N ASP A 83 16.66 -5.72 -13.87
CA ASP A 83 17.41 -6.29 -14.99
C ASP A 83 16.93 -5.75 -16.34
N PHE A 84 15.61 -5.48 -16.48
CA PHE A 84 15.04 -4.87 -17.68
C PHE A 84 15.59 -3.45 -17.91
N VAL A 85 15.62 -2.65 -16.85
CA VAL A 85 16.17 -1.30 -16.87
C VAL A 85 17.67 -1.36 -17.18
N ALA A 86 18.43 -2.23 -16.51
CA ALA A 86 19.86 -2.38 -16.77
C ALA A 86 20.18 -2.77 -18.22
N HIS A 87 19.37 -3.64 -18.82
CA HIS A 87 19.56 -4.06 -20.21
C HIS A 87 19.18 -2.97 -21.23
N HIS A 88 18.12 -2.19 -20.96
CA HIS A 88 17.67 -1.15 -21.90
C HIS A 88 18.42 0.18 -21.76
N THR A 89 18.93 0.50 -20.57
CA THR A 89 19.67 1.75 -20.30
C THR A 89 21.18 1.60 -20.39
N GLY A 90 21.72 0.37 -20.47
CA GLY A 90 23.15 0.11 -20.55
C GLY A 90 23.95 0.45 -19.29
N TYR A 91 23.28 0.89 -18.21
CA TYR A 91 23.89 1.23 -16.93
C TYR A 91 23.45 0.23 -15.84
N PRO A 92 24.35 -0.16 -14.92
CA PRO A 92 23.99 -1.03 -13.81
C PRO A 92 23.00 -0.33 -12.87
N PHE A 93 21.73 -0.75 -12.92
CA PHE A 93 20.65 -0.22 -12.10
C PHE A 93 20.45 -1.10 -10.87
N LEU A 94 20.38 -0.48 -9.68
CA LEU A 94 20.19 -1.14 -8.38
C LEU A 94 21.17 -2.32 -8.09
N GLY A 95 22.34 -2.35 -8.73
CA GLY A 95 23.37 -3.37 -8.57
C GLY A 95 23.26 -4.56 -9.54
N ALA A 96 22.34 -4.54 -10.52
CA ALA A 96 22.31 -5.56 -11.57
C ALA A 96 23.49 -5.31 -12.50
N LYS A 97 24.23 -6.37 -12.85
CA LYS A 97 25.32 -6.26 -13.82
C LYS A 97 24.68 -6.31 -15.21
N ALA A 98 24.90 -5.29 -16.02
CA ALA A 98 24.58 -5.37 -17.44
C ALA A 98 25.35 -6.55 -18.03
N LYS A 99 24.65 -7.48 -18.67
CA LYS A 99 25.24 -8.63 -19.37
C LYS A 99 25.29 -8.36 -20.86
#